data_AF-A0A935SIS6-F1
#
_entry.id   AF-A0A935SIS6-F1
#
_cell.length_a   1.000
_cell.length_b   1.000
_cell.length_c   1.000
_cell.angle_alpha   90.00
_cell.angle_beta   90.00
_cell.angle_gamma   90.00
#
_symmetry.space_group_name_H-M   'P 1'
#
loop_
_entity.id
_entity.type
_entity.pdbx_description
1 polymer ?
#
loop_
_entity_poly.entity_id
_entity_poly.type
_entity_poly.pdbx_seq_one_letter_code
_entity_poly.pdbx_strand_id
1 'polypeptide(L)'
;MKKVIECPYCDGYANLEKQTKELSYRKELFKVIEHFYKCNKCNEEFTTTETDTVTLLQAYNQYREKYSIPFAEEIISLREKYELSAIKMSEVLGLCCRLPIFSTVQK
;
A
#
# COMPACT_ATOMS: atom_id res chain seq x y z
N MET A 1 -0.11 14.49 -5.76
CA MET A 1 -0.80 14.06 -6.99
C MET A 1 -1.10 15.27 -7.84
N LYS A 2 -0.50 15.37 -9.02
CA LYS A 2 -0.84 16.41 -10.00
C LYS A 2 -2.22 16.10 -10.57
N LYS A 3 -3.12 17.07 -10.62
CA LYS A 3 -4.49 16.87 -11.12
C LYS A 3 -4.55 16.70 -12.64
N VAL A 4 -3.53 17.20 -13.34
CA VAL A 4 -3.43 17.21 -14.80
C VAL A 4 -2.00 16.88 -15.20
N ILE A 5 -1.84 15.97 -16.16
CA ILE A 5 -0.54 15.53 -16.71
C ILE A 5 -0.60 15.60 -18.23
N GLU A 6 0.53 15.92 -18.87
CA GLU A 6 0.68 15.85 -20.33
C GLU A 6 0.76 14.39 -20.76
N CYS A 7 -0.02 14.01 -21.77
CA CYS A 7 -0.04 12.62 -22.21
C CYS A 7 1.24 12.29 -23.01
N PRO A 8 1.85 11.11 -22.80
CA PRO A 8 3.00 10.66 -23.60
C PRO A 8 2.68 10.40 -25.08
N TYR A 9 1.40 10.20 -25.41
CA TYR A 9 0.93 9.83 -26.75
C TYR A 9 0.28 10.98 -27.51
N CYS A 10 -0.23 11.99 -26.79
CA CYS A 10 -1.01 13.12 -27.32
C CYS A 10 -0.40 14.43 -26.81
N ASP A 11 -0.31 15.50 -27.62
CA ASP A 11 -0.05 16.89 -27.14
C ASP A 11 -1.30 17.45 -26.40
N GLY A 12 -1.83 16.67 -25.48
CA GLY A 12 -3.08 16.89 -24.80
C GLY A 12 -2.93 16.66 -23.30
N TYR A 13 -3.87 17.25 -22.57
CA TYR A 13 -3.94 17.16 -21.12
C TYR A 13 -4.81 15.99 -20.71
N ALA A 14 -4.30 15.22 -19.75
CA ALA A 14 -5.01 14.11 -19.13
C ALA A 14 -5.51 14.49 -17.73
N ASN A 15 -6.77 14.18 -17.47
CA ASN A 15 -7.44 14.45 -16.19
C ASN A 15 -7.44 13.19 -15.32
N LEU A 16 -7.27 13.37 -14.02
CA LEU A 16 -7.37 12.28 -13.06
C LEU A 16 -8.83 11.90 -12.80
N GLU A 17 -9.18 10.66 -13.13
CA GLU A 17 -10.47 10.03 -12.82
C GLU A 17 -10.27 8.88 -11.81
N LYS A 18 -11.37 8.46 -11.18
CA LYS A 18 -11.38 7.42 -10.16
C LYS A 18 -12.44 6.38 -10.51
N GLN A 19 -12.07 5.11 -10.43
CA GLN A 19 -13.00 4.00 -10.65
C GLN A 19 -12.85 2.99 -9.52
N THR A 20 -13.99 2.48 -9.06
CA THR A 20 -14.01 1.37 -8.11
C THR A 20 -13.73 0.08 -8.85
N LYS A 21 -12.66 -0.63 -8.48
CA LYS A 21 -12.31 -1.95 -9.01
C LYS A 21 -12.18 -2.97 -7.90
N GLU A 22 -12.46 -4.23 -8.24
CA GLU A 22 -12.27 -5.37 -7.35
C GLU A 22 -10.91 -5.99 -7.68
N LEU A 23 -9.98 -5.94 -6.72
CA LEU A 23 -8.67 -6.57 -6.84
C LEU A 23 -8.63 -7.84 -5.99
N SER A 24 -8.09 -8.92 -6.56
CA SER A 24 -7.81 -10.14 -5.82
C SER A 24 -6.43 -10.02 -5.15
N TYR A 25 -6.41 -10.02 -3.82
CA TYR A 25 -5.18 -10.03 -3.03
C TYR A 25 -5.22 -11.20 -2.05
N ARG A 26 -4.20 -12.07 -2.11
CA ARG A 26 -4.07 -13.27 -1.25
C ARG A 26 -5.35 -14.13 -1.18
N LYS A 27 -5.98 -14.35 -2.34
CA LYS A 27 -7.22 -15.15 -2.53
C LYS A 27 -8.52 -14.52 -2.00
N GLU A 28 -8.49 -13.25 -1.59
CA GLU A 28 -9.68 -12.48 -1.23
C GLU A 28 -9.90 -11.31 -2.18
N LEU A 29 -11.15 -10.92 -2.39
CA LEU A 29 -11.53 -9.78 -3.22
C LEU A 29 -11.67 -8.53 -2.35
N PHE A 30 -10.94 -7.48 -2.72
CA PHE A 30 -10.97 -6.19 -2.06
C PHE A 30 -11.48 -5.12 -3.04
N LYS A 31 -12.39 -4.27 -2.55
CA LYS A 31 -12.90 -3.12 -3.30
C LYS A 31 -11.96 -1.94 -3.10
N VAL A 32 -11.21 -1.58 -4.14
CA VAL A 32 -10.28 -0.45 -4.12
C VAL A 32 -10.70 0.62 -5.10
N ILE A 33 -10.24 1.85 -4.86
CA ILE A 33 -10.48 2.99 -5.74
C ILE A 33 -9.22 3.20 -6.55
N GLU A 34 -9.23 2.71 -7.79
CA GLU A 34 -8.14 2.93 -8.71
C GLU A 34 -8.19 4.35 -9.26
N HIS A 35 -7.01 4.97 -9.36
CA HIS A 35 -6.83 6.31 -9.90
C HIS A 35 -6.18 6.17 -11.27
N PHE A 36 -6.81 6.70 -12.32
CA PHE A 36 -6.29 6.64 -13.69
C PHE A 36 -6.38 8.03 -14.34
N TYR A 37 -5.54 8.26 -15.35
CA TYR A 37 -5.58 9.48 -16.13
C TYR A 37 -6.21 9.22 -17.48
N LYS A 38 -7.11 10.10 -17.91
CA LYS A 38 -7.78 10.03 -19.20
C LYS A 38 -7.43 11.25 -20.06
N CYS A 39 -6.79 11.06 -21.23
CA CYS A 39 -6.51 12.16 -22.17
C CYS A 39 -7.80 12.55 -22.90
N ASN A 40 -8.14 13.85 -22.92
CA ASN A 40 -9.34 14.35 -23.60
C ASN A 40 -9.28 14.22 -25.15
N LYS A 41 -8.08 14.04 -25.72
CA LYS A 41 -7.88 13.99 -27.18
C LYS A 41 -7.81 12.55 -27.73
N CYS A 42 -6.98 11.69 -27.14
CA CYS A 42 -6.83 10.31 -27.59
C CYS A 42 -7.81 9.33 -26.91
N ASN A 43 -8.54 9.76 -25.87
CA ASN A 43 -9.38 8.89 -25.02
C ASN A 43 -8.61 7.69 -24.43
N GLU A 44 -7.29 7.70 -24.45
CA GLU A 44 -6.49 6.66 -23.82
C GLU A 44 -6.46 6.86 -22.31
N GLU A 45 -6.57 5.72 -21.62
CA GLU A 45 -6.45 5.62 -20.18
C GLU A 45 -5.05 5.12 -19.85
N PHE A 46 -4.34 5.85 -18.99
CA PHE A 46 -3.03 5.44 -18.53
C PHE A 46 -2.89 5.64 -17.02
N THR A 47 -2.05 4.80 -16.43
CA THR A 47 -1.72 4.86 -15.01
C THR A 47 -0.25 5.24 -14.87
N THR A 48 0.03 6.07 -13.86
CA THR A 48 1.39 6.40 -13.45
C THR A 48 1.83 5.50 -12.29
N THR A 49 3.12 5.33 -12.12
CA THR A 49 3.69 4.59 -10.97
C THR A 49 3.16 5.14 -9.63
N GLU A 50 2.99 6.47 -9.50
CA GLU A 50 2.39 7.08 -8.31
C GLU A 50 0.95 6.60 -8.06
N THR A 51 0.10 6.61 -9.09
CA THR A 51 -1.29 6.17 -8.98
C THR A 51 -1.41 4.67 -8.73
N ASP A 52 -0.52 3.86 -9.31
CA ASP A 52 -0.45 2.43 -9.05
C ASP A 52 -0.08 2.15 -7.59
N THR A 53 0.94 2.86 -7.08
CA THR A 53 1.37 2.69 -5.68
C THR A 53 0.25 3.02 -4.69
N VAL A 54 -0.53 4.07 -4.94
CA VAL A 54 -1.68 4.44 -4.09
C VAL A 54 -2.75 3.34 -4.12
N THR A 55 -3.07 2.81 -5.29
CA THR A 55 -4.08 1.74 -5.43
C THR A 55 -3.63 0.45 -4.71
N LEU A 56 -2.35 0.09 -4.82
CA LEU A 56 -1.79 -1.07 -4.11
C LEU A 56 -1.75 -0.87 -2.59
N LEU A 57 -1.40 0.32 -2.12
CA LEU A 57 -1.40 0.65 -0.69
C LEU A 57 -2.81 0.54 -0.09
N GLN A 58 -3.86 0.93 -0.83
CA GLN A 58 -5.24 0.74 -0.38
C GLN A 58 -5.57 -0.73 -0.17
N ALA A 59 -5.29 -1.60 -1.14
CA ALA A 59 -5.52 -3.04 -1.01
C ALA A 59 -4.75 -3.62 0.19
N TYR A 60 -3.50 -3.19 0.36
CA TYR A 60 -2.64 -3.64 1.44
C TYR A 60 -3.14 -3.22 2.83
N ASN A 61 -3.59 -1.98 2.97
CA ASN A 61 -4.14 -1.46 4.23
C ASN A 61 -5.46 -2.13 4.58
N GLN A 62 -6.37 -2.31 3.63
CA GLN A 62 -7.62 -3.03 3.84
C GLN A 62 -7.37 -4.48 4.30
N TYR A 63 -6.37 -5.14 3.72
CA TYR A 63 -5.94 -6.46 4.16
C TYR A 63 -5.42 -6.42 5.60
N ARG A 64 -4.55 -5.47 5.96
CA ARG A 64 -4.02 -5.35 7.32
C ARG A 64 -5.10 -5.11 8.36
N GLU A 65 -6.05 -4.23 8.09
CA GLU A 65 -7.18 -3.95 8.98
C GLU A 65 -8.03 -5.21 9.20
N LYS A 66 -8.38 -5.92 8.12
CA LYS A 66 -9.20 -7.14 8.20
C LYS A 66 -8.56 -8.23 9.04
N TYR A 67 -7.25 -8.40 8.95
CA TYR A 67 -6.50 -9.40 9.72
C TYR A 67 -5.90 -8.85 11.02
N SER A 68 -6.22 -7.60 11.39
CA SER A 68 -5.66 -6.91 12.57
C SER A 68 -4.14 -7.02 12.66
N ILE A 69 -3.46 -6.89 11.51
CA ILE A 69 -2.00 -6.92 11.45
C ILE A 69 -1.51 -5.51 11.79
N PRO A 70 -0.83 -5.32 12.93
CA PRO A 70 -0.41 -3.99 13.37
C PRO A 70 0.62 -3.38 12.42
N PHE A 71 0.58 -2.05 12.31
CA PHE A 71 1.60 -1.28 11.62
C PHE A 71 2.92 -1.31 12.39
N ALA A 72 4.04 -1.06 11.70
CA ALA A 72 5.35 -1.02 12.35
C ALA A 72 5.39 -0.01 13.52
N GLU A 73 4.74 1.15 13.36
CA GLU A 73 4.60 2.18 14.38
C GLU A 73 3.79 1.71 15.59
N GLU A 74 2.72 0.93 15.36
CA GLU A 74 1.94 0.32 16.43
C GLU A 74 2.77 -0.72 17.19
N ILE A 75 3.61 -1.48 16.49
CA ILE A 75 4.54 -2.43 17.11
C ILE A 75 5.58 -1.69 17.97
N ILE A 76 6.09 -0.55 17.51
CA ILE A 76 7.04 0.27 18.27
C ILE A 76 6.36 0.83 19.52
N SER A 77 5.19 1.47 19.37
CA SER A 77 4.46 2.03 20.51
C SER A 77 4.01 0.98 21.52
N LEU A 78 3.63 -0.23 21.08
CA LEU A 78 3.38 -1.37 21.98
C LEU A 78 4.64 -1.76 22.76
N ARG A 79 5.80 -1.79 22.10
CA ARG A 79 7.06 -2.14 22.76
C ARG A 79 7.54 -1.07 23.74
N GLU A 80 7.31 0.20 23.43
CA GLU A 80 7.55 1.31 24.36
C GLU A 80 6.62 1.24 25.57
N LYS A 81 5.31 1.00 25.36
CA LYS A 81 4.33 0.90 26.44
C LYS A 81 4.63 -0.20 27.45
N TYR A 82 5.15 -1.34 27.00
CA TYR A 82 5.47 -2.50 27.85
C TYR A 82 6.97 -2.64 28.15
N GLU A 83 7.81 -1.69 27.70
CA GLU A 83 9.28 -1.70 27.84
C GLU A 83 9.93 -3.04 27.42
N LEU A 84 9.41 -3.66 26.36
CA LEU A 84 9.85 -4.97 25.89
C LEU A 84 10.93 -4.88 24.81
N SER A 85 12.05 -5.56 25.03
CA SER A 85 13.06 -5.81 23.99
C SER A 85 12.47 -6.59 22.80
N ALA A 86 13.05 -6.43 21.60
CA ALA A 86 12.56 -7.07 20.37
C ALA A 86 12.47 -8.59 20.51
N ILE A 87 13.47 -9.16 21.19
CA ILE A 87 13.63 -10.59 21.41
C ILE A 87 12.47 -11.11 22.26
N LYS A 88 12.21 -10.47 23.41
CA LYS A 88 11.09 -10.84 24.30
C LYS A 88 9.73 -10.70 23.61
N MET A 89 9.52 -9.64 22.83
CA MET A 89 8.27 -9.47 22.08
C MET A 89 8.10 -10.56 21.00
N SER A 90 9.18 -10.93 20.31
CA SER A 90 9.17 -12.02 19.33
C SER A 90 8.95 -13.39 19.97
N GLU A 91 9.39 -13.61 21.21
CA GLU A 91 9.08 -14.80 22.00
C GLU A 91 7.58 -14.84 22.38
N VAL A 92 7.03 -13.72 22.86
CA VAL A 92 5.59 -13.60 23.21
C VAL A 92 4.70 -13.84 21.98
N LEU A 93 5.09 -13.29 20.83
CA LEU A 93 4.35 -13.45 19.57
C LEU A 93 4.64 -14.79 18.85
N GLY A 94 5.55 -15.63 19.39
CA GLY A 94 5.90 -16.93 18.79
C GLY A 94 6.62 -16.84 17.44
N LEU A 95 7.15 -15.67 17.07
CA LEU A 95 7.81 -15.41 15.79
C LEU A 95 9.29 -15.90 15.75
N CYS A 96 9.81 -16.39 16.87
CA CYS A 96 11.25 -16.55 17.10
C CYS A 96 11.95 -17.65 16.28
N CYS A 97 11.25 -18.59 15.63
CA CYS A 97 11.93 -19.78 15.11
C CYS A 97 12.21 -19.84 13.59
N ARG A 98 11.91 -18.80 12.80
CA ARG A 98 12.45 -18.65 11.44
C ARG A 98 11.99 -17.33 10.86
N LEU A 99 12.91 -16.39 10.66
CA LEU A 99 13.03 -15.55 9.46
C LEU A 99 14.10 -14.46 9.73
N PRO A 100 15.12 -14.32 8.87
CA PRO A 100 16.12 -13.26 8.96
C PRO A 100 15.58 -11.95 8.39
N ILE A 101 14.40 -11.48 8.83
CA ILE A 101 13.79 -10.25 8.29
C ILE A 101 14.14 -9.03 9.16
N PHE A 102 14.52 -9.21 10.43
CA PHE A 102 14.74 -8.09 11.36
C PHE A 102 16.20 -7.63 11.49
N SER A 103 17.15 -8.19 10.72
CA SER A 103 18.57 -7.77 10.79
C SER A 103 18.88 -6.45 10.09
N THR A 104 17.90 -5.78 9.47
CA THR A 104 18.13 -4.53 8.71
C THR A 104 17.62 -3.25 9.37
N VAL A 105 17.12 -3.29 10.61
CA VAL A 105 16.74 -2.05 11.36
C VAL A 105 17.67 -1.81 12.57
N GLN A 106 18.96 -2.11 12.40
CA GLN A 106 20.02 -1.61 13.27
C GLN A 106 21.20 -1.14 12.42
N LYS A 107 21.06 0.04 11.82
CA LYS A 107 22.12 1.04 11.64
C LYS A 107 21.52 2.35 11.16
#